data_AF-A0A954V8K7-F1
#
_entry.id   AF-A0A954V8K7-F1
#
_cell.length_a   1.000
_cell.length_b   1.000
_cell.length_c   1.000
_cell.angle_alpha   90.00
_cell.angle_beta   90.00
_cell.angle_gamma   90.00
#
_symmetry.space_group_name_H-M   'P 1'
#
loop_
_entity.id
_entity.type
_entity.pdbx_description
1 polymer ?
#
loop_
_entity_poly.entity_id
_entity_poly.type
_entity_poly.pdbx_seq_one_letter_code
_entity_poly.pdbx_strand_id
1 'polypeptide(L)'
;MTRIRSNPRRQGVVLVLVLICLTIVVAILTTMIGKSLRIRRQLLTERDARQAELWLDAALTRAVFQLRSDEHFAGESWNVSSSEKGDDVVADIALDRRDGQDSGRTTVNVVVRINEGRRTIVSRSRSFVVDLRAE
;
A
#
# COMPACT_ATOMS: atom_id res chain seq x y z
N MET A 1 -59.58 -35.72 11.79
CA MET A 1 -58.82 -34.78 12.64
C MET A 1 -57.85 -35.55 13.52
N THR A 2 -56.63 -35.80 13.04
CA THR A 2 -55.57 -36.52 13.77
C THR A 2 -54.73 -35.52 14.57
N ARG A 3 -54.97 -35.44 15.89
CA ARG A 3 -54.09 -34.67 16.79
C ARG A 3 -52.77 -35.41 16.93
N ILE A 4 -51.71 -34.84 16.35
CA ILE A 4 -50.34 -35.25 16.62
C ILE A 4 -50.07 -34.94 18.10
N ARG A 5 -50.14 -35.95 18.96
CA ARG A 5 -49.64 -35.85 20.34
C ARG A 5 -48.13 -35.69 20.26
N SER A 6 -47.64 -34.46 20.44
CA SER A 6 -46.22 -34.20 20.57
C SER A 6 -45.72 -34.78 21.89
N ASN A 7 -44.83 -35.76 21.82
CA ASN A 7 -44.11 -36.23 23.00
C ASN A 7 -43.17 -35.08 23.45
N PRO A 8 -43.31 -34.53 24.67
CA PRO A 8 -42.52 -33.36 25.12
C PRO A 8 -41.01 -33.62 25.07
N ARG A 9 -40.58 -34.89 25.20
CA ARG A 9 -39.18 -35.30 25.00
C ARG A 9 -38.63 -35.03 23.60
N ARG A 10 -39.45 -35.13 22.54
CA ARG A 10 -39.02 -34.90 21.15
C ARG A 10 -38.95 -33.41 20.82
N GLN A 11 -39.78 -32.59 21.45
CA GLN A 11 -39.77 -31.13 21.24
C GLN A 11 -38.48 -30.48 21.78
N GLY A 12 -37.97 -30.95 22.93
CA GLY A 12 -36.70 -30.46 23.47
C GLY A 12 -35.49 -30.75 22.56
N VAL A 13 -35.45 -31.95 21.96
CA VAL A 13 -34.36 -32.34 21.04
C VAL A 13 -34.32 -31.48 19.78
N VAL A 14 -35.48 -31.15 19.21
CA VAL A 14 -35.57 -30.28 18.03
C VAL A 14 -35.04 -28.88 18.35
N LEU A 15 -35.39 -28.33 19.52
CA LEU A 15 -34.94 -27.01 19.94
C LEU A 15 -33.40 -26.96 20.12
N VAL A 16 -32.82 -28.00 20.73
CA VAL A 16 -31.36 -28.12 20.87
C VAL A 16 -30.68 -28.19 19.51
N LEU A 17 -31.24 -28.95 18.55
CA LEU A 17 -30.68 -29.07 17.21
C LEU A 17 -30.71 -27.73 16.45
N VAL A 18 -31.81 -26.98 16.58
CA VAL A 18 -31.92 -25.63 15.99
C VAL A 18 -30.91 -24.68 16.62
N LEU A 19 -30.72 -24.72 17.94
CA LEU A 19 -29.73 -23.88 18.63
C LEU A 19 -28.30 -24.19 18.19
N ILE A 20 -27.96 -25.47 18.02
CA ILE A 20 -26.66 -25.89 17.50
C ILE A 20 -26.46 -25.35 16.09
N CYS A 21 -27.46 -25.51 15.22
CA CYS A 21 -27.40 -25.00 13.85
C CYS A 21 -27.21 -23.47 13.83
N LEU A 22 -27.98 -22.74 14.64
CA LEU A 22 -27.85 -21.29 14.77
C LEU A 22 -26.46 -20.88 15.27
N THR A 23 -25.92 -21.61 16.25
CA THR A 23 -24.57 -21.36 16.80
C THR A 23 -23.50 -21.56 15.73
N ILE A 24 -23.62 -22.60 14.90
CA ILE A 24 -22.71 -22.86 13.78
C ILE A 24 -22.79 -21.71 12.77
N VAL A 25 -23.98 -21.27 12.40
CA VAL A 25 -24.17 -20.15 11.46
C VAL A 25 -23.55 -18.86 12.00
N VAL A 26 -23.79 -18.53 13.27
CA VAL A 26 -23.22 -17.33 13.90
C VAL A 26 -21.69 -17.42 13.97
N ALA A 27 -21.13 -18.59 14.28
CA ALA A 27 -19.69 -18.79 14.29
C ALA A 27 -19.09 -18.53 12.90
N ILE A 28 -19.70 -19.06 11.84
CA ILE A 28 -19.26 -18.84 10.46
C ILE A 28 -19.31 -17.34 10.12
N LEU A 29 -20.43 -16.66 10.36
CA LEU A 29 -20.59 -15.23 10.08
C LEU A 29 -19.54 -14.38 10.81
N THR A 30 -19.30 -14.67 12.09
CA THR A 30 -18.32 -13.95 12.92
C THR A 30 -16.91 -14.09 12.34
N THR A 31 -16.53 -15.30 11.89
CA THR A 31 -15.22 -15.50 11.26
C THR A 31 -15.10 -14.78 9.92
N MET A 32 -16.16 -14.74 9.10
CA MET A 32 -16.14 -14.03 7.82
C MET A 32 -15.99 -12.52 8.02
N ILE A 33 -16.70 -11.93 8.99
CA ILE A 33 -16.58 -10.50 9.33
C ILE A 33 -15.14 -10.20 9.79
N GLY A 34 -14.60 -11.02 10.69
CA GLY A 34 -13.22 -10.85 11.15
C GLY A 34 -12.20 -10.94 10.01
N LYS A 35 -12.39 -11.87 9.06
CA LYS A 35 -11.54 -11.98 7.86
C LYS A 35 -11.68 -10.76 6.94
N SER A 36 -12.90 -10.29 6.69
CA SER A 36 -13.15 -9.12 5.84
C SER A 36 -12.44 -7.86 6.37
N LEU A 37 -12.50 -7.63 7.69
CA LEU A 37 -11.80 -6.51 8.32
C LEU A 37 -10.28 -6.61 8.17
N ARG A 38 -9.71 -7.82 8.29
CA ARG A 38 -8.27 -8.03 8.08
C ARG A 38 -7.86 -7.80 6.63
N ILE A 39 -8.63 -8.34 5.67
CA ILE A 39 -8.38 -8.17 4.23
C ILE A 39 -8.41 -6.69 3.85
N ARG A 40 -9.38 -5.92 4.36
CA ARG A 40 -9.44 -4.48 4.10
C ARG A 40 -8.17 -3.75 4.55
N ARG A 41 -7.66 -4.07 5.75
CA ARG A 41 -6.41 -3.47 6.24
C ARG A 41 -5.21 -3.85 5.36
N GLN A 42 -5.12 -5.11 4.95
CA GLN A 42 -4.07 -5.58 4.05
C GLN A 42 -4.13 -4.88 2.69
N LEU A 43 -5.32 -4.74 2.11
CA LEU A 43 -5.51 -4.06 0.82
C LEU A 43 -5.11 -2.58 0.87
N LEU A 44 -5.39 -1.89 1.98
CA LEU A 44 -4.97 -0.49 2.14
C LEU A 44 -3.44 -0.39 2.17
N THR A 45 -2.76 -1.24 2.96
CA THR A 45 -1.29 -1.26 3.01
C THR A 45 -0.68 -1.59 1.66
N GLU A 46 -1.23 -2.57 0.94
CA GLU A 46 -0.75 -2.97 -0.39
C GLU A 46 -0.93 -1.85 -1.41
N ARG A 47 -2.08 -1.17 -1.38
CA ARG A 47 -2.36 0.00 -2.23
C ARG A 47 -1.34 1.10 -1.96
N ASP A 48 -1.07 1.43 -0.71
CA ASP A 48 -0.17 2.52 -0.35
C ASP A 48 1.27 2.20 -0.75
N ALA A 49 1.69 0.95 -0.59
CA ALA A 49 2.98 0.47 -1.08
C ALA A 49 3.08 0.60 -2.61
N ARG A 50 2.04 0.18 -3.34
CA ARG A 50 2.03 0.26 -4.79
C ARG A 50 1.99 1.70 -5.31
N GLN A 51 1.28 2.59 -4.62
CA GLN A 51 1.32 4.03 -4.92
C GLN A 51 2.74 4.57 -4.75
N ALA A 52 3.41 4.28 -3.63
CA ALA A 52 4.79 4.71 -3.40
C ALA A 52 5.75 4.23 -4.50
N GLU A 53 5.57 3.00 -5.01
CA GLU A 53 6.34 2.47 -6.13
C GLU A 53 6.10 3.25 -7.43
N LEU A 54 4.83 3.55 -7.76
CA LEU A 54 4.50 4.34 -8.95
C LEU A 54 5.08 5.76 -8.88
N TRP A 55 5.05 6.38 -7.70
CA TRP A 55 5.70 7.67 -7.47
C TRP A 55 7.21 7.60 -7.66
N LEU A 56 7.84 6.51 -7.19
CA LEU A 56 9.26 6.26 -7.37
C LEU A 56 9.65 6.13 -8.85
N ASP A 57 8.87 5.37 -9.62
CA ASP A 57 9.12 5.16 -11.05
C ASP A 57 8.92 6.47 -11.85
N ALA A 58 7.92 7.28 -11.49
CA ALA A 58 7.69 8.59 -12.11
C ALA A 58 8.83 9.56 -11.79
N ALA A 59 9.26 9.63 -10.52
CA ALA A 59 10.36 10.46 -10.08
C ALA A 59 11.69 10.06 -10.75
N LEU A 60 11.94 8.76 -10.88
CA LEU A 60 13.10 8.21 -11.59
C LEU A 60 13.11 8.61 -13.07
N THR A 61 11.99 8.39 -13.76
CA THR A 61 11.85 8.70 -15.19
C THR A 61 12.15 10.16 -15.46
N ARG A 62 11.63 11.05 -14.61
CA ARG A 62 11.90 12.48 -14.72
C ARG A 62 13.31 12.88 -14.32
N ALA A 63 13.90 12.26 -13.30
CA ALA A 63 15.30 12.53 -12.93
C ALA A 63 16.24 12.20 -14.08
N VAL A 64 16.01 11.07 -14.77
CA VAL A 64 16.77 10.71 -15.99
C VAL A 64 16.55 11.73 -17.10
N PHE A 65 15.30 12.16 -17.33
CA PHE A 65 15.00 13.17 -18.34
C PHE A 65 15.72 14.50 -18.05
N GLN A 66 15.66 14.99 -16.81
CA GLN A 66 16.32 16.24 -16.42
C GLN A 66 17.84 16.14 -16.48
N LEU A 67 18.43 15.02 -16.05
CA LEU A 67 19.87 14.83 -16.09
C LEU A 67 20.41 14.73 -17.53
N ARG A 68 19.58 14.28 -18.49
CA ARG A 68 19.92 14.32 -19.93
C ARG A 68 19.80 15.72 -20.53
N SER A 69 18.85 16.54 -20.05
CA SER A 69 18.68 17.91 -20.54
C SER A 69 19.63 18.92 -19.88
N ASP A 70 20.00 18.69 -18.63
CA ASP A 70 20.88 19.54 -17.82
C ASP A 70 21.80 18.69 -16.93
N GLU A 71 23.08 18.68 -17.27
CA GLU A 71 24.12 17.94 -16.53
C GLU A 71 24.37 18.52 -15.13
N HIS A 72 23.96 19.77 -14.87
CA HIS A 72 24.09 20.46 -13.58
C HIS A 72 22.86 20.26 -12.68
N PHE A 73 21.89 19.43 -13.08
CA PHE A 73 20.75 19.11 -12.24
C PHE A 73 21.21 18.46 -10.92
N ALA A 74 20.92 19.12 -9.79
CA ALA A 74 21.34 18.69 -8.45
C ALA A 74 20.26 17.91 -7.67
N GLY A 75 19.04 17.85 -8.20
CA GLY A 75 17.89 17.24 -7.54
C GLY A 75 16.69 18.18 -7.47
N GLU A 76 15.54 17.63 -7.09
CA GLU A 76 14.29 18.35 -6.98
C GLU A 76 13.40 17.70 -5.92
N SER A 77 12.61 18.50 -5.20
CA SER A 77 11.58 18.02 -4.30
C SER A 77 10.21 18.36 -4.87
N TRP A 78 9.33 17.36 -4.98
CA TRP A 78 7.94 17.58 -5.36
C TRP A 78 7.03 17.29 -4.18
N ASN A 79 6.15 18.23 -3.91
CA ASN A 79 5.01 18.00 -3.04
C ASN A 79 3.75 17.93 -3.92
N VAL A 80 3.06 16.78 -3.87
CA VAL A 80 1.73 16.64 -4.43
C VAL A 80 0.76 16.48 -3.27
N SER A 81 0.09 17.58 -2.94
CA SER A 81 -0.97 17.60 -1.94
C SER A 81 -2.26 17.05 -2.53
N SER A 82 -2.84 16.03 -1.89
CA SER A 82 -4.21 15.61 -2.24
C SER A 82 -5.22 16.47 -1.48
N SER A 83 -5.96 17.32 -2.20
CA SER A 83 -6.92 18.26 -1.59
C SER A 83 -8.05 17.58 -0.80
N GLU A 84 -8.29 16.29 -1.04
CA GLU A 84 -9.37 15.53 -0.41
C GLU A 84 -8.98 14.75 0.85
N LYS A 85 -7.69 14.55 1.16
CA LYS A 85 -7.31 13.57 2.18
C LYS A 85 -6.24 13.97 3.20
N GLY A 86 -5.58 15.12 3.06
CA GLY A 86 -4.50 15.51 3.97
C GLY A 86 -3.29 14.58 3.92
N ASP A 87 -3.25 13.68 2.93
CA ASP A 87 -2.06 12.97 2.51
C ASP A 87 -1.28 13.90 1.58
N ASP A 88 -0.11 14.32 2.05
CA ASP A 88 0.90 15.03 1.28
C ASP A 88 1.95 14.01 0.86
N VAL A 89 2.07 13.79 -0.44
CA VAL A 89 3.13 12.94 -1.00
C VAL A 89 4.30 13.84 -1.34
N VAL A 90 5.43 13.61 -0.67
CA VAL A 90 6.68 14.32 -0.88
C VAL A 90 7.70 13.39 -1.53
N ALA A 91 8.01 13.64 -2.79
CA ALA A 91 9.08 12.94 -3.49
C ALA A 91 10.34 13.81 -3.48
N ASP A 92 11.38 13.37 -2.77
CA ASP A 92 12.69 14.02 -2.75
C ASP A 92 13.66 13.26 -3.66
N ILE A 93 14.10 13.93 -4.72
CA ILE A 93 15.11 13.43 -5.64
C ILE A 93 16.45 14.04 -5.22
N ALA A 94 17.35 13.21 -4.69
CA ALA A 94 18.69 13.64 -4.29
C ALA A 94 19.74 12.95 -5.16
N LEU A 95 20.58 13.72 -5.84
CA LEU A 95 21.72 13.15 -6.58
C LEU A 95 22.93 13.06 -5.66
N ASP A 96 23.48 11.85 -5.54
CA ASP A 96 24.77 11.63 -4.90
C ASP A 96 25.81 11.40 -5.99
N ARG A 97 26.38 12.49 -6.48
CA ARG A 97 27.49 12.45 -7.44
C ARG A 97 28.76 12.06 -6.67
N ARG A 98 29.02 10.76 -6.58
CA ARG A 98 30.34 10.26 -6.20
C ARG A 98 31.30 10.55 -7.35
N ASP A 99 31.99 11.68 -7.26
CA ASP A 99 33.14 12.01 -8.11
C ASP A 99 34.29 11.05 -7.79
N GLY A 100 34.20 9.84 -8.33
CA GLY A 100 35.19 8.79 -8.26
C GLY A 100 35.62 8.39 -9.66
N GLN A 101 36.46 9.22 -10.28
CA GLN A 101 37.44 8.87 -11.33
C GLN A 101 37.05 7.82 -12.39
N ASP A 102 35.80 7.80 -12.86
CA ASP A 102 35.45 7.09 -14.09
C ASP A 102 34.36 7.86 -14.85
N SER A 103 34.78 8.39 -16.00
CA SER A 103 34.10 9.45 -16.75
C SER A 103 32.81 8.92 -17.41
N GLY A 104 31.66 9.08 -16.75
CA GLY A 104 30.34 8.97 -17.37
C GLY A 104 29.19 8.42 -16.51
N ARG A 105 29.44 7.86 -15.32
CA ARG A 105 28.39 7.23 -14.49
C ARG A 105 27.98 8.09 -13.29
N THR A 106 26.75 8.58 -13.29
CA THR A 106 26.16 9.32 -12.16
C THR A 106 25.22 8.40 -11.37
N THR A 107 25.39 8.32 -10.04
CA THR A 107 24.44 7.61 -9.18
C THR A 107 23.34 8.56 -8.73
N VAL A 108 22.08 8.18 -8.98
CA VAL A 108 20.90 8.95 -8.62
C VAL A 108 20.18 8.22 -7.49
N ASN A 109 19.88 8.91 -6.38
CA ASN A 109 19.11 8.36 -5.27
C ASN A 109 17.74 9.03 -5.18
N VAL A 110 16.68 8.28 -5.45
CA VAL A 110 15.32 8.80 -5.38
C VAL A 110 14.68 8.30 -4.10
N VAL A 111 14.17 9.22 -3.28
CA VAL A 111 13.48 8.91 -2.03
C VAL A 111 12.06 9.46 -2.10
N VAL A 112 11.08 8.58 -2.03
CA VAL A 112 9.67 8.98 -1.95
C VAL A 112 9.18 8.77 -0.52
N ARG A 113 8.58 9.82 0.05
CA ARG A 113 7.93 9.80 1.36
C ARG A 113 6.45 10.17 1.22
N ILE A 114 5.59 9.31 1.73
CA ILE A 114 4.15 9.58 1.86
C ILE A 114 3.89 10.00 3.30
N ASN A 115 3.37 11.21 3.49
CA ASN A 115 3.02 11.76 4.79
C ASN A 115 1.50 11.86 4.94
N GLU A 116 0.97 11.39 6.06
CA GLU A 116 -0.41 11.67 6.49
C GLU A 116 -0.32 12.72 7.61
N GLY A 117 -0.71 13.96 7.29
CA GLY A 117 -0.48 15.12 8.17
C GLY A 117 1.01 15.36 8.45
N ARG A 118 1.48 15.04 9.67
CA ARG A 118 2.89 15.21 10.09
C ARG A 118 3.69 13.90 10.19
N ARG A 119 3.07 12.76 9.89
CA ARG A 119 3.68 11.45 10.09
C ARG A 119 4.00 10.82 8.74
N THR A 120 5.26 10.45 8.54
CA THR A 120 5.64 9.60 7.40
C THR A 120 5.13 8.19 7.62
N ILE A 121 4.26 7.73 6.72
CA ILE A 121 3.69 6.36 6.78
C ILE A 121 4.55 5.41 5.97
N VAL A 122 4.99 5.85 4.79
CA VAL A 122 5.75 5.03 3.86
C VAL A 122 6.94 5.84 3.36
N SER A 123 8.13 5.27 3.49
CA SER A 123 9.34 5.77 2.87
C SER A 123 9.94 4.66 2.02
N ARG A 124 10.18 4.93 0.74
CA ARG A 124 10.84 4.01 -0.19
C ARG A 124 11.96 4.77 -0.90
N SER A 125 13.12 4.14 -1.02
CA SER A 125 14.27 4.70 -1.72
C SER A 125 14.80 3.72 -2.76
N ARG A 126 15.22 4.23 -3.91
CA ARG A 126 15.89 3.43 -4.94
C ARG A 126 17.07 4.23 -5.51
N SER A 127 18.24 3.60 -5.51
CA SER A 127 19.44 4.14 -6.16
C SER A 127 19.68 3.45 -7.49
N PHE A 128 20.03 4.21 -8.52
CA PHE A 128 20.39 3.68 -9.83
C PHE A 128 21.57 4.46 -10.41
N VAL A 129 22.34 3.79 -11.27
CA VAL A 129 23.47 4.39 -11.98
C VAL A 129 23.01 4.73 -13.39
N VAL A 130 23.14 6.00 -13.77
CA VAL A 130 22.84 6.49 -15.12
C VAL A 130 24.15 6.72 -15.85
N ASP A 131 24.26 6.15 -17.03
CA ASP A 131 25.32 6.47 -17.99
C ASP A 131 24.84 7.62 -18.87
N LEU A 132 25.50 8.76 -18.79
CA LEU A 132 25.13 9.97 -19.53
C LEU A 132 25.67 9.99 -20.96
N ARG A 133 26.38 8.94 -21.39
CA ARG A 133 27.01 8.83 -22.72
C ARG A 133 26.22 8.04 -23.78
N ALA A 134 25.00 7.62 -23.50
CA ALA A 134 24.20 6.88 -24.49
C ALA A 134 23.49 7.85 -25.47
N GLU A 135 23.96 7.84 -26.71
CA GLU A 135 23.44 8.51 -27.92
C GLU A 135 21.92 8.37 -28.13
#